data_AF-A0A344UGU0-F1
#
_entry.id   AF-A0A344UGU0-F1
#
_cell.length_a   1.000
_cell.length_b   1.000
_cell.length_c   1.000
_cell.angle_alpha   90.00
_cell.angle_beta   90.00
_cell.angle_gamma   90.00
#
_symmetry.space_group_name_H-M   'P 1'
#
loop_
_entity.id
_entity.type
_entity.pdbx_description
1 polymer ?
#
loop_
_entity_poly.entity_id
_entity_poly.type
_entity_poly.pdbx_seq_one_letter_code
_entity_poly.pdbx_strand_id
1 'polypeptide(L)'
;MSPAEARSIVEALATGVDPFSGELLSQLAVLRRPEVARALFLASRALEAAPRDAPAREPEGGAWADALPPVPRARGERRPRALAA
;
A
#
# COMPACT_ATOMS: atom_id res chain seq x y z
N MET A 1 -12.34 0.21 17.52
CA MET A 1 -11.23 1.13 17.22
C MET A 1 -11.70 2.15 16.21
N SER A 2 -11.68 3.43 16.56
CA SER A 2 -12.09 4.51 15.65
C SER A 2 -10.95 4.92 14.69
N PRO A 3 -11.23 5.54 13.53
CA PRO A 3 -10.17 6.07 12.65
C PRO A 3 -9.25 7.08 13.35
N ALA A 4 -9.79 7.88 14.28
CA ALA A 4 -9.01 8.82 15.08
C ALA A 4 -8.04 8.09 16.03
N GLU A 5 -8.51 7.02 16.66
CA GLU A 5 -7.71 6.17 17.53
C GLU A 5 -6.60 5.44 16.74
N ALA A 6 -6.93 4.97 15.52
CA ALA A 6 -5.96 4.42 14.58
C ALA A 6 -4.87 5.38 14.18
N ARG A 7 -5.24 6.61 13.84
CA ARG A 7 -4.29 7.66 13.51
C ARG A 7 -3.34 7.90 14.67
N SER A 8 -3.85 8.05 15.89
CA SER A 8 -3.03 8.32 17.08
C SER A 8 -2.00 7.20 17.32
N ILE A 9 -2.41 5.94 17.17
CA ILE A 9 -1.51 4.79 17.32
C ILE A 9 -0.41 4.81 16.25
N VAL A 10 -0.80 4.97 14.98
CA VAL A 10 0.14 4.96 13.85
C VAL A 10 1.12 6.13 13.92
N GLU A 11 0.66 7.30 14.38
CA GLU A 11 1.47 8.49 14.56
C GLU A 11 2.53 8.31 15.66
N ALA A 12 2.16 7.72 16.81
CA ALA A 12 3.13 7.36 17.85
C ALA A 12 4.19 6.37 17.33
N LEU A 13 3.77 5.35 16.59
CA LEU A 13 4.70 4.38 16.01
C LEU A 13 5.65 5.03 14.98
N ALA A 14 5.16 5.98 14.18
CA ALA A 14 5.96 6.71 13.21
C ALA A 14 7.02 7.62 13.85
N THR A 15 6.75 8.15 15.05
CA THR A 15 7.73 8.92 15.84
C THR A 15 8.67 8.03 16.67
N GLY A 16 8.45 6.72 16.65
CA GLY A 16 9.26 5.75 17.39
C GLY A 16 8.87 5.65 18.86
N VAL A 17 7.62 5.93 19.20
CA VAL A 17 7.05 5.82 20.56
C VAL A 17 6.09 4.65 20.61
N ASP A 18 6.16 3.85 21.67
CA ASP A 18 5.16 2.84 21.96
C ASP A 18 3.83 3.51 22.39
N PRO A 19 2.72 3.24 21.70
CA PRO A 19 1.46 3.97 21.89
C PRO A 19 0.75 3.68 23.21
N PHE A 20 1.14 2.63 23.94
CA PHE A 20 0.48 2.20 25.17
C PHE A 20 1.29 2.57 26.42
N SER A 21 2.61 2.54 26.32
CA SER A 21 3.54 2.87 27.41
C SER A 21 4.11 4.29 27.33
N GLY A 22 4.13 4.90 26.14
CA GLY A 22 4.78 6.20 25.92
C GLY A 22 6.31 6.14 25.86
N GLU A 23 6.89 4.94 25.94
CA GLU A 23 8.33 4.74 25.91
C GLU A 23 8.90 4.77 24.50
N LEU A 24 10.19 5.09 24.37
CA LEU A 24 10.87 5.06 23.08
C LEU A 24 11.10 3.62 22.61
N LEU A 25 10.76 3.35 21.35
CA LEU A 25 11.07 2.10 20.68
C LEU A 25 12.58 1.95 20.51
N SER A 26 13.06 0.73 20.79
CA SER A 26 14.45 0.31 20.58
C SER A 26 14.95 0.70 19.19
N GLN A 27 16.19 1.18 19.09
CA GLN A 27 16.82 1.57 17.81
C GLN A 27 16.84 0.44 16.76
N LEU A 28 16.80 -0.81 17.21
CA LEU A 28 16.81 -2.00 16.36
C LEU A 28 15.39 -2.44 15.94
N ALA A 29 14.34 -1.74 16.39
CA ALA A 29 12.97 -2.07 16.02
C ALA A 29 12.73 -1.85 14.53
N VAL A 30 12.06 -2.80 13.87
CA VAL A 30 11.69 -2.71 12.44
C VAL A 30 10.90 -1.44 12.13
N LEU A 31 10.08 -0.99 13.09
CA LEU A 31 9.29 0.24 13.02
C LEU A 31 10.14 1.51 12.87
N ARG A 32 11.40 1.46 13.31
CA ARG A 32 12.35 2.58 13.20
C ARG A 32 13.18 2.58 11.92
N ARG A 33 13.01 1.59 11.04
CA ARG A 33 13.61 1.64 9.70
C ARG A 33 13.02 2.84 8.95
N PRO A 34 13.83 3.68 8.29
CA PRO A 34 13.35 4.90 7.66
C PRO A 34 12.19 4.68 6.68
N GLU A 35 12.19 3.57 5.94
CA GLU A 35 11.13 3.19 5.00
C GLU A 35 9.81 2.93 5.71
N VAL A 36 9.87 2.23 6.85
CA VAL A 36 8.69 1.88 7.65
C VAL A 36 8.13 3.11 8.34
N ALA A 37 8.98 3.94 8.94
CA ALA A 37 8.55 5.20 9.55
C ALA A 37 7.87 6.13 8.54
N ARG A 38 8.41 6.23 7.31
CA ARG A 38 7.76 6.98 6.21
C ARG A 38 6.42 6.38 5.81
N ALA A 39 6.32 5.05 5.71
CA ALA A 39 5.06 4.38 5.39
C ALA A 39 3.98 4.62 6.46
N LEU A 40 4.36 4.54 7.74
CA LEU A 40 3.47 4.83 8.87
C LEU A 40 3.01 6.28 8.86
N PHE A 41 3.92 7.23 8.57
CA PHE A 41 3.54 8.64 8.42
C PHE A 41 2.52 8.86 7.30
N LEU A 42 2.71 8.22 6.14
CA LEU A 42 1.73 8.31 5.05
C LEU A 42 0.39 7.68 5.44
N ALA A 43 0.41 6.56 6.17
CA ALA A 43 -0.80 5.93 6.68
C ALA A 43 -1.54 6.84 7.66
N SER A 44 -0.86 7.55 8.57
CA SER A 44 -1.52 8.48 9.49
C SER A 44 -2.20 9.64 8.75
N ARG A 45 -1.60 10.14 7.66
CA ARG A 45 -2.20 11.16 6.78
C ARG A 45 -3.42 10.64 6.02
N ALA A 46 -3.39 9.40 5.55
CA ALA A 46 -4.55 8.80 4.90
C ALA A 46 -5.73 8.66 5.86
N LEU A 47 -5.46 8.34 7.14
CA LEU A 47 -6.48 8.25 8.19
C LEU A 47 -7.05 9.62 8.58
N GLU A 48 -6.27 10.70 8.43
CA GLU A 48 -6.74 12.09 8.61
C GLU A 48 -7.71 12.52 7.50
N ALA A 49 -7.46 12.10 6.26
CA ALA A 49 -8.26 12.46 5.09
C ALA A 49 -9.51 11.58 4.89
N ALA A 50 -9.66 10.49 5.65
CA ALA A 50 -10.81 9.59 5.54
C ALA A 50 -12.10 10.34 5.94
N PRO A 51 -13.08 10.51 5.03
CA PRO A 51 -14.35 11.12 5.37
C PRO A 51 -15.03 10.26 6.43
N ARG A 52 -15.50 10.89 7.52
CA ARG A 52 -16.14 10.17 8.64
C ARG A 52 -17.41 9.40 8.24
N ASP A 53 -17.97 9.69 7.05
CA ASP A 53 -19.17 9.06 6.50
C ASP A 53 -19.14 9.05 4.96
N ALA A 54 -18.09 8.51 4.34
CA ALA A 54 -18.22 8.15 2.93
C ALA A 54 -19.11 6.89 2.86
N PRO A 55 -20.33 6.94 2.28
CA PRO A 55 -21.04 5.70 1.97
C PRO A 55 -20.10 4.86 1.12
N ALA A 56 -19.97 3.57 1.45
CA ALA A 56 -19.17 2.62 0.70
C ALA A 56 -19.58 2.70 -0.77
N ARG A 57 -18.85 3.49 -1.55
CA ARG A 57 -18.99 3.49 -2.98
C ARG A 57 -18.26 2.24 -3.39
N GLU A 58 -19.04 1.18 -3.59
CA GLU A 58 -18.55 -0.05 -4.22
C GLU A 58 -17.70 0.39 -5.42
N PRO A 59 -16.43 -0.02 -5.51
CA PRO A 59 -15.68 0.23 -6.71
C PRO A 59 -16.34 -0.60 -7.80
N GLU A 60 -17.14 0.03 -8.66
CA GLU A 60 -17.49 -0.55 -9.95
C GLU A 60 -16.17 -0.96 -10.61
N GLY A 61 -15.98 -2.26 -10.74
CA GLY A 61 -14.75 -2.87 -11.18
C GLY A 61 -14.34 -2.32 -12.55
N GLY A 62 -13.15 -1.72 -12.63
CA GLY A 62 -12.55 -1.35 -13.91
C GLY A 62 -11.39 -0.37 -13.84
N ALA A 63 -11.40 0.56 -12.89
CA ALA A 63 -10.51 1.73 -13.00
C ALA A 63 -9.00 1.48 -12.77
N TRP A 64 -8.58 0.32 -12.24
CA TRP A 64 -7.16 0.01 -12.03
C TRP A 64 -6.56 -0.89 -13.12
N ALA A 65 -7.37 -1.45 -14.03
CA ALA A 65 -6.88 -2.28 -15.13
C ALA A 65 -6.40 -1.44 -16.33
N ASP A 66 -6.94 -0.24 -16.51
CA ASP A 66 -6.57 0.65 -17.62
C ASP A 66 -5.26 1.42 -17.41
N ALA A 67 -4.70 1.37 -16.20
CA ALA A 67 -3.46 2.06 -15.85
C ALA A 67 -2.19 1.24 -16.15
N LEU A 68 -2.31 -0.01 -16.62
CA LEU A 68 -1.16 -0.83 -16.99
C LEU A 68 -0.85 -0.67 -18.48
N PRO A 69 0.37 -0.25 -18.87
CA PRO A 69 0.75 -0.28 -20.27
C PRO A 69 0.69 -1.73 -20.80
N PRO A 70 0.23 -1.95 -22.04
CA PRO A 70 0.11 -3.29 -22.59
C PRO A 70 1.48 -3.97 -22.62
N VAL A 71 1.60 -5.09 -21.91
CA VAL A 71 2.78 -5.95 -21.96
C VAL A 71 2.89 -6.49 -23.39
N PRO A 72 3.98 -6.24 -24.14
CA PRO A 72 4.14 -6.78 -25.48
C PRO A 72 4.26 -8.31 -25.38
N ARG A 73 3.21 -9.02 -25.81
CA ARG A 73 3.27 -10.48 -25.98
C ARG A 73 4.24 -10.78 -27.12
N ALA A 74 5.37 -11.38 -26.76
CA ALA A 74 6.36 -11.85 -27.73
C ALA A 74 5.69 -12.75 -28.77
N ARG A 75 5.82 -12.33 -30.02
CA ARG A 75 5.27 -12.94 -31.23
C ARG A 75 5.89 -14.32 -31.45
N GLY A 76 5.25 -15.36 -30.94
CA GLY A 76 5.62 -16.75 -31.18
C GLY A 76 5.00 -17.31 -32.45
N GLU A 77 5.35 -16.77 -33.62
CA GLU A 77 5.01 -17.38 -34.91
C GLU A 77 5.85 -18.66 -35.09
N ARG A 78 5.34 -19.81 -34.61
CA ARG A 78 5.85 -21.11 -35.06
C ARG A 78 5.19 -21.45 -36.39
N ARG A 79 5.87 -21.10 -37.48
CA ARG A 79 5.58 -21.65 -38.82
C ARG A 79 5.82 -23.17 -38.80
N PRO A 80 4.86 -24.03 -39.17
CA PRO A 80 5.18 -25.41 -39.50
C PRO A 80 5.95 -25.43 -40.81
N ARG A 81 7.19 -25.94 -40.75
CA ARG A 81 8.07 -26.17 -41.89
C ARG A 81 7.65 -27.50 -42.52
N ALA A 82 6.76 -27.46 -43.52
CA ALA A 82 6.45 -28.64 -44.32
C ALA A 82 7.65 -28.89 -45.26
N LEU A 83 8.39 -29.97 -44.97
CA LEU A 83 9.40 -30.54 -45.84
C LEU A 83 8.68 -31.14 -47.06
N ALA A 84 9.15 -30.81 -48.25
CA ALA A 84 8.83 -31.54 -49.47
C ALA A 84 9.48 -32.92 -49.44
N ALA A 85 8.70 -33.95 -49.77
CA ALA A 85 9.13 -35.20 -50.40
C ALA A 85 7.90 -35.87 -51.01
#